data_AF-A0A7S2RJB9-F1
#
_entry.id   AF-A0A7S2RJB9-F1
#
_cell.length_a   1.000
_cell.length_b   1.000
_cell.length_c   1.000
_cell.angle_alpha   90.00
_cell.angle_beta   90.00
_cell.angle_gamma   90.00
#
_symmetry.space_group_name_H-M   'P 1'
#
loop_
_entity.id
_entity.type
_entity.pdbx_description
1 polymer ?
#
loop_
_entity_poly.entity_id
_entity_poly.type
_entity_poly.pdbx_seq_one_letter_code
_entity_poly.pdbx_strand_id
1 'polypeptide(L)'
;DFDKVLKLLPNYAPAYCERSACLTWLGHYKRALQDAEIALARDLFCIAAHFNRGKALEKMAHFEDALSSYKEVIQLCSLKPQTSSSTISSVPETDASEELSEEISIPKNLPEDE
;
A
#
# COMPACT_ATOMS: atom_id res chain seq x y z
N ASP A 1 -14.09 24.44 -0.26
CA ASP A 1 -13.19 24.84 0.84
C ASP A 1 -13.33 23.83 1.96
N PHE A 2 -12.35 22.94 2.09
CA PHE A 2 -12.36 21.89 3.11
C PHE A 2 -12.18 22.43 4.53
N ASP A 3 -11.66 23.65 4.70
CA ASP A 3 -11.52 24.28 6.02
C ASP A 3 -12.90 24.57 6.63
N LYS A 4 -13.88 24.95 5.82
CA LYS A 4 -15.27 25.11 6.26
C LYS A 4 -15.91 23.77 6.65
N VAL A 5 -15.65 22.71 5.87
CA VAL A 5 -16.15 21.36 6.17
C VAL A 5 -15.59 20.87 7.50
N LEU A 6 -14.29 21.06 7.73
CA LEU A 6 -13.61 20.60 8.94
C LEU A 6 -13.94 21.43 10.18
N LYS A 7 -14.39 22.68 10.02
CA LYS A 7 -14.98 23.45 11.14
C LYS A 7 -16.30 22.86 11.63
N LEU A 8 -17.11 22.32 10.72
CA LEU A 8 -18.39 21.70 11.05
C LEU A 8 -18.24 20.24 11.46
N LEU A 9 -17.31 19.53 10.81
CA LEU A 9 -17.07 18.10 10.97
C LEU A 9 -15.57 17.84 11.18
N PRO A 10 -15.02 18.13 12.36
CA PRO A 10 -13.57 18.07 12.62
C PRO A 10 -12.98 16.65 12.54
N ASN A 11 -13.85 15.64 12.50
CA ASN A 11 -13.49 14.22 12.47
C ASN A 11 -13.75 13.57 11.10
N TYR A 12 -14.13 14.35 10.08
CA TYR A 12 -14.52 13.80 8.78
C TYR A 12 -13.28 13.48 7.91
N ALA A 13 -12.87 12.22 7.94
CA ALA A 13 -11.68 11.71 7.25
C ALA A 13 -11.63 12.05 5.74
N PRO A 14 -12.74 11.94 4.97
CA PRO A 14 -12.71 12.29 3.55
C PRO A 14 -12.32 13.75 3.29
N ALA A 15 -12.73 14.71 4.14
CA ALA A 15 -12.32 16.10 3.95
C ALA A 15 -10.82 16.32 4.18
N TYR A 16 -10.20 15.63 5.13
CA TYR A 16 -8.74 15.65 5.28
C TYR A 16 -8.04 15.00 4.08
N CYS A 17 -8.55 13.88 3.57
CA CYS A 17 -8.01 13.23 2.39
C CYS A 17 -8.05 14.16 1.16
N GLU A 18 -9.18 14.78 0.87
CA GLU A 18 -9.31 15.69 -0.27
C GLU A 18 -8.47 16.96 -0.09
N ARG A 19 -8.41 17.52 1.13
CA ARG A 19 -7.56 18.68 1.43
C ARG A 19 -6.07 18.34 1.26
N SER A 20 -5.65 17.14 1.67
CA SER A 20 -4.27 16.67 1.47
C SER A 20 -3.90 16.58 -0.02
N ALA A 21 -4.82 16.11 -0.87
CA ALA A 21 -4.62 16.08 -2.31
C ALA A 21 -4.42 17.50 -2.85
N CYS A 22 -5.34 18.42 -2.55
CA CYS A 22 -5.23 19.83 -2.97
C CYS A 22 -3.92 20.49 -2.50
N LEU A 23 -3.54 20.29 -1.24
CA LEU A 23 -2.30 20.84 -0.69
C LEU A 23 -1.06 20.28 -1.39
N THR A 24 -1.09 19.00 -1.78
CA THR A 24 -0.01 18.39 -2.57
C THR A 24 0.10 19.06 -3.95
N TRP A 25 -1.02 19.29 -4.63
CA TRP A 25 -1.05 20.00 -5.92
C TRP A 25 -0.54 21.45 -5.80
N LEU A 26 -0.82 22.11 -4.67
CA LEU A 26 -0.38 23.48 -4.38
C LEU A 26 1.07 23.59 -3.86
N GLY A 27 1.78 22.47 -3.69
CA GLY A 27 3.16 22.48 -3.18
C GLY A 27 3.29 22.56 -1.66
N HIS A 28 2.19 22.51 -0.92
CA HIS A 28 2.17 22.56 0.55
C HIS A 28 2.36 21.17 1.17
N TYR A 29 3.46 20.50 0.84
CA TYR A 29 3.66 19.07 1.14
C TYR A 29 3.61 18.72 2.63
N LYS A 30 4.18 19.54 3.52
CA LYS A 30 4.12 19.30 4.97
C LYS A 30 2.68 19.29 5.52
N ARG A 31 1.85 20.21 5.04
CA ARG A 31 0.43 20.27 5.44
C ARG A 31 -0.36 19.14 4.81
N ALA A 32 -0.04 18.78 3.55
CA ALA A 32 -0.64 17.63 2.89
C ALA A 32 -0.36 16.33 3.66
N LEU A 33 0.90 16.12 4.09
CA LEU A 33 1.29 14.98 4.90
C LEU A 33 0.48 14.91 6.20
N GLN A 34 0.40 16.02 6.93
CA GLN A 34 -0.37 16.09 8.17
C GLN A 34 -1.85 15.73 7.95
N ASP A 35 -2.48 16.26 6.89
CA ASP A 35 -3.87 15.95 6.59
C ASP A 35 -4.06 14.48 6.18
N ALA A 36 -3.13 13.91 5.41
CA ALA A 36 -3.18 12.50 5.05
C ALA A 36 -3.03 11.59 6.29
N GLU A 37 -2.15 11.94 7.23
CA GLU A 37 -1.99 11.22 8.50
C GLU A 37 -3.22 11.33 9.40
N ILE A 38 -3.86 12.50 9.45
CA ILE A 38 -5.13 12.65 10.18
C ILE A 38 -6.21 11.79 9.53
N ALA A 39 -6.30 11.76 8.20
CA ALA A 39 -7.26 10.90 7.50
C ALA A 39 -7.02 9.42 7.83
N LEU A 40 -5.76 8.96 7.82
CA LEU A 40 -5.38 7.59 8.16
C LEU A 40 -5.65 7.25 9.64
N ALA A 41 -5.46 8.19 10.55
CA ALA A 41 -5.80 7.99 11.97
C ALA A 41 -7.31 7.77 12.18
N ARG A 42 -8.17 8.15 11.22
CA ARG A 42 -9.62 7.92 11.26
C ARG A 42 -10.08 6.75 10.40
N ASP A 43 -9.39 6.51 9.29
CA ASP A 43 -9.63 5.38 8.39
C ASP A 43 -8.28 4.83 7.90
N LEU A 44 -7.80 3.80 8.59
CA LEU A 44 -6.51 3.14 8.32
C LEU A 44 -6.49 2.44 6.95
N PHE A 45 -7.67 2.13 6.38
CA PHE A 45 -7.82 1.43 5.11
C PHE A 45 -8.09 2.39 3.94
N CYS A 46 -7.99 3.71 4.17
CA CYS A 46 -8.20 4.71 3.14
C CYS A 46 -7.05 4.71 2.13
N ILE A 47 -7.25 4.01 1.01
CA ILE A 47 -6.29 3.89 -0.09
C ILE A 47 -5.82 5.27 -0.58
N ALA A 48 -6.76 6.22 -0.74
CA ALA A 48 -6.45 7.57 -1.19
C ALA A 48 -5.56 8.34 -0.20
N ALA A 49 -5.76 8.15 1.10
CA ALA A 49 -4.93 8.80 2.12
C ALA A 49 -3.50 8.24 2.14
N HIS A 50 -3.32 6.91 2.02
CA HIS A 50 -1.99 6.30 1.85
C HIS A 50 -1.28 6.81 0.60
N PHE A 51 -2.00 6.90 -0.53
CA PHE A 51 -1.44 7.44 -1.76
C PHE A 51 -1.02 8.92 -1.63
N ASN A 52 -1.87 9.75 -1.01
CA ASN A 52 -1.56 11.17 -0.79
C ASN A 52 -0.38 11.36 0.19
N ARG A 53 -0.30 10.55 1.26
CA ARG A 53 0.85 10.50 2.16
C ARG A 53 2.13 10.18 1.39
N GLY A 54 2.11 9.13 0.56
CA GLY A 54 3.24 8.74 -0.28
C GLY A 54 3.71 9.87 -1.21
N LYS A 55 2.77 10.52 -1.90
CA LYS A 55 3.08 11.66 -2.78
C LYS A 55 3.67 12.84 -2.04
N ALA A 56 3.14 13.19 -0.87
CA ALA A 56 3.66 14.30 -0.08
C ALA A 56 5.10 14.02 0.39
N LEU A 57 5.37 12.80 0.86
CA LEU A 57 6.71 12.35 1.29
C LEU A 57 7.71 12.32 0.12
N GLU A 58 7.30 11.81 -1.04
CA GLU A 58 8.11 11.80 -2.26
C GLU A 58 8.53 13.23 -2.66
N LYS A 59 7.58 14.18 -2.65
CA LYS A 59 7.88 15.59 -2.95
C LYS A 59 8.77 16.26 -1.92
N MET A 60 8.86 15.72 -0.71
CA MET A 60 9.77 16.15 0.34
C MET A 60 11.10 15.36 0.34
N ALA A 61 11.33 14.46 -0.63
CA ALA A 61 12.48 13.55 -0.72
C ALA A 61 12.60 12.50 0.41
N HIS A 62 11.50 12.20 1.11
CA HIS A 62 11.41 11.11 2.08
C HIS A 62 11.02 9.80 1.34
N PHE A 63 11.95 9.26 0.56
CA PHE A 63 11.65 8.18 -0.38
C PHE A 63 11.31 6.84 0.29
N GLU A 64 11.92 6.52 1.42
CA GLU A 64 11.65 5.28 2.17
C GLU A 64 10.23 5.25 2.73
N ASP A 65 9.81 6.33 3.38
CA ASP A 65 8.46 6.48 3.93
C ASP A 65 7.40 6.55 2.81
N ALA A 66 7.74 7.19 1.68
CA ALA A 66 6.88 7.23 0.50
C ALA A 66 6.66 5.82 -0.07
N LEU A 67 7.74 5.05 -0.21
CA LEU A 67 7.67 3.67 -0.68
C LEU A 67 6.84 2.79 0.25
N SER A 68 6.98 2.94 1.57
CA SER A 68 6.14 2.26 2.55
C SER A 68 4.65 2.60 2.32
N SER A 69 4.31 3.87 2.14
CA SER A 69 2.92 4.30 1.89
C SER A 69 2.36 3.71 0.58
N TYR A 70 3.18 3.62 -0.47
CA TYR A 70 2.75 3.02 -1.74
C TYR A 70 2.61 1.49 -1.65
N LYS A 71 3.42 0.81 -0.82
CA LYS A 71 3.24 -0.62 -0.54
C LYS A 71 1.89 -0.90 0.13
N GLU A 72 1.49 -0.06 1.09
CA GLU A 72 0.16 -0.16 1.72
C GLU A 72 -0.97 -0.01 0.68
N VAL A 73 -0.85 0.93 -0.27
CA VAL A 73 -1.81 1.06 -1.38
C VAL A 73 -1.94 -0.25 -2.17
N ILE A 74 -0.81 -0.87 -2.51
CA ILE A 74 -0.79 -2.13 -3.27
C ILE A 74 -1.43 -3.25 -2.45
N GLN A 75 -1.08 -3.38 -1.16
CA GLN A 75 -1.64 -4.38 -0.26
C GLN A 75 -3.16 -4.21 -0.13
N LEU A 76 -3.65 -3.00 0.13
CA LEU A 76 -5.09 -2.72 0.26
C LEU A 76 -5.85 -2.94 -1.05
N CYS A 77 -5.27 -2.64 -2.21
CA CYS A 77 -5.86 -2.96 -3.51
C CYS A 77 -5.87 -4.48 -3.77
N SER A 78 -4.79 -5.17 -3.40
CA SER A 78 -4.63 -6.62 -3.59
C SER A 78 -5.44 -7.46 -2.59
N LEU A 79 -5.87 -6.89 -1.47
CA LEU A 79 -6.87 -7.48 -0.58
C LEU A 79 -8.30 -7.37 -1.16
N LYS A 80 -8.47 -6.64 -2.26
CA LYS A 80 -9.78 -6.37 -2.88
C LYS A 80 -10.19 -7.23 -4.10
N PRO A 81 -9.63 -8.43 -4.39
CA PRO A 81 -10.28 -9.36 -5.30
C PRO A 81 -10.58 -10.70 -4.61
N GLN A 82 -11.76 -10.87 -4.01
CA GLN A 82 -12.60 -12.10 -4.00
C GLN A 82 -13.81 -11.93 -3.05
N THR A 83 -14.79 -11.09 -3.39
CA THR A 83 -16.15 -11.21 -2.82
C THR A 83 -17.21 -10.98 -3.90
N SER A 84 -17.00 -11.60 -5.07
CA SER A 84 -18.05 -11.74 -6.08
C SER A 84 -17.97 -13.08 -6.82
N SER A 85 -17.50 -14.13 -6.14
CA SER A 85 -17.84 -15.49 -6.55
C SER A 85 -18.35 -16.25 -5.33
N SER A 86 -19.58 -16.71 -5.52
CA SER A 86 -20.44 -17.46 -4.64
C SER A 86 -19.79 -18.70 -4.01
N THR A 87 -20.29 -19.05 -2.82
CA THR A 87 -20.39 -20.42 -2.29
C THR A 87 -19.11 -21.04 -1.71
N ILE A 88 -19.27 -21.45 -0.44
CA ILE A 88 -18.50 -22.43 0.32
C ILE A 88 -17.88 -23.53 -0.57
N SER A 89 -16.55 -23.67 -0.56
CA SER A 89 -15.91 -24.98 -0.64
C SER A 89 -14.47 -24.90 -0.11
N SER A 90 -14.24 -25.70 0.92
CA SER A 90 -12.98 -25.99 1.61
C SER A 90 -11.78 -26.22 0.69
N VAL A 91 -10.68 -25.51 0.95
CA VAL A 91 -9.31 -26.04 0.81
C VAL A 91 -8.45 -25.42 1.92
N PRO A 92 -7.73 -26.20 2.76
CA PRO A 92 -6.84 -25.65 3.76
C PRO A 92 -5.55 -25.17 3.10
N GLU A 93 -5.08 -24.00 3.53
CA GLU A 93 -3.77 -23.46 3.22
C GLU A 93 -2.69 -24.42 3.77
N THR A 94 -1.89 -25.02 2.90
CA THR A 94 -0.66 -25.71 3.31
C THR A 94 0.50 -24.75 3.17
N ASP A 95 1.05 -24.42 4.34
CA ASP A 95 2.32 -23.77 4.60
C ASP A 95 3.44 -24.41 3.76
N ALA A 96 4.19 -23.58 3.02
CA ALA A 96 5.35 -24.00 2.24
C ALA A 96 6.59 -23.33 2.81
N SER A 97 6.99 -23.78 4.00
CA SER A 97 8.34 -23.59 4.53
C SER A 97 8.78 -24.91 5.19
N GLU A 98 10.04 -25.31 4.93
CA GLU A 98 10.67 -26.62 5.21
C GLU A 98 10.25 -27.72 4.22
N GLU A 99 11.12 -28.16 3.30
CA GLU A 99 12.24 -29.10 3.46
C GLU A 99 13.08 -29.06 2.16
N LEU A 100 14.34 -29.47 2.02
CA LEU A 100 15.45 -29.91 2.86
C LEU A 100 16.66 -29.87 1.91
N SER A 101 17.79 -29.42 2.42
CA SER A 101 19.13 -29.67 1.88
C SER A 101 19.46 -31.16 1.93
N GLU A 102 20.00 -31.71 0.83
CA GLU A 102 21.02 -32.79 0.73
C GLU A 102 21.05 -33.29 -0.73
N GLU A 103 22.05 -32.91 -1.53
CA GLU A 103 23.33 -33.61 -1.81
C GLU A 103 23.26 -34.79 -2.81
N ILE A 104 24.01 -34.59 -3.91
CA ILE A 104 24.82 -35.55 -4.69
C ILE A 104 24.12 -36.52 -5.68
N SER A 105 24.26 -36.24 -6.98
CA SER A 105 25.12 -37.05 -7.88
C SER A 105 25.06 -36.55 -9.32
N ILE A 106 26.19 -36.01 -9.80
CA ILE A 106 26.46 -35.75 -11.22
C ILE A 106 26.87 -37.07 -11.88
N PRO A 107 26.32 -37.43 -13.05
CA PRO A 107 27.08 -38.21 -14.02
C PRO A 107 27.55 -37.31 -15.18
N LYS A 108 28.88 -37.19 -15.27
CA LYS A 108 29.61 -36.82 -16.50
C LYS A 108 29.23 -37.79 -17.61
N ASN A 109 28.74 -37.28 -18.74
CA ASN A 109 29.39 -37.52 -20.04
C ASN A 109 28.69 -36.79 -21.18
N LEU A 110 29.42 -35.83 -21.73
CA LEU A 110 29.27 -35.29 -23.07
C LEU A 110 30.32 -35.98 -23.95
N PRO A 111 30.00 -36.44 -25.16
CA PRO A 111 30.94 -36.40 -26.28
C PRO A 111 30.41 -35.36 -27.28
N GLU A 112 31.04 -34.19 -27.38
CA GLU A 112 32.15 -33.85 -28.30
C GLU A 112 31.82 -34.10 -29.78
N ASP A 113 31.82 -32.98 -30.50
CA ASP A 113 31.63 -32.80 -31.94
C ASP A 113 32.57 -33.69 -32.79
N GLU A 114 32.03 -34.27 -33.87
CA GLU A 114 32.68 -34.40 -35.19
C GLU A 114 31.66 -34.19 -36.30
#